data_AF-A0A946S9H3-F1
#
_entry.id   AF-A0A946S9H3-F1
#
_cell.length_a   1.000
_cell.length_b   1.000
_cell.length_c   1.000
_cell.angle_alpha   90.00
_cell.angle_beta   90.00
_cell.angle_gamma   90.00
#
_symmetry.space_group_name_H-M   'P 1'
#
loop_
_entity.id
_entity.type
_entity.pdbx_description
1 polymer ?
#
loop_
_entity_poly.entity_id
_entity_poly.type
_entity_poly.pdbx_seq_one_letter_code
_entity_poly.pdbx_strand_id
1 'polypeptide(L)'
;MMKHFYLFFALLCFSVTFSAQTSTTVTFSVDMNGETVSPEGVHIAGGFQEWDPVATELTDDDMDGIYTFSLDVVGPALLEFKFINGNSWDFVEDVPGACQVEVSGNDNRFLFVTGIDDAVEYSVCYESCAACGMSTVRFRVDMSQETVSALGVHVAGSFQGWDPSTTELYDVDGDMIYETIQSFIPDSTQSIVFKFVNGNSWLDPNENLLGSDCEDGNGNRLLPLDGENVIMSVAGTATPVCYNSCGSCVSPTSVTFRVDMTTQAAVSENGVHVAGNFQGWSPGSTPLNDSDGDGIWEVVLEMAPGNYEFKFINGNDWGGNGAGNIDNENPAGDCIENGNRTLVVGEEAMVYEACYNNCPGVACMPDPDAADITFRVNMADEETSLDGVYIIGSFTSPAWQSGAVALSDTDGDDVWEITTVVSGAAEVFYKFTNGDPFPGGEADYTVEESGSVMGADSVEVTFESEGCGVPNGFGAFNRLHTRSGASEILDIVCYNSCSDCGADGINTVTGVDIKIFPNPADNNVMVSVNNQLNSADITITDSGGRIVYEIKDSNLSGQVNINVSDFSPGIYQITLLSSDNLSLVKRLVVQ
;
A
#
# COMPACT_ATOMS: atom_id res chain seq x y z
N MET A 1 57.81 -37.82 55.70
CA MET A 1 56.77 -36.86 55.29
C MET A 1 57.44 -35.53 54.98
N MET A 2 57.76 -35.28 53.71
CA MET A 2 58.24 -33.98 53.22
C MET A 2 57.53 -33.72 51.90
N LYS A 3 56.46 -32.93 51.93
CA LYS A 3 55.76 -32.47 50.73
C LYS A 3 56.52 -31.27 50.16
N HIS A 4 57.08 -31.44 48.97
CA HIS A 4 57.63 -30.36 48.17
C HIS A 4 56.48 -29.67 47.43
N PHE A 5 56.33 -28.36 47.63
CA PHE A 5 55.41 -27.52 46.86
C PHE A 5 56.21 -26.96 45.67
N TYR A 6 55.86 -27.39 44.46
CA TYR A 6 56.34 -26.77 43.22
C TYR A 6 55.39 -25.62 42.86
N LEU A 7 55.92 -24.39 42.83
CA LEU A 7 55.24 -23.21 42.34
C LEU A 7 55.43 -23.18 40.81
N PHE A 8 54.38 -23.50 40.05
CA PHE A 8 54.37 -23.39 38.59
C PHE A 8 53.95 -21.95 38.23
N PHE A 9 54.87 -21.15 37.69
CA PHE A 9 54.58 -19.81 37.19
C PHE A 9 54.10 -19.96 35.74
N ALA A 10 52.78 -19.93 35.53
CA ALA A 10 52.19 -19.90 34.19
C ALA A 10 52.28 -18.47 33.65
N LEU A 11 53.16 -18.25 32.67
CA LEU A 11 53.26 -17.02 31.91
C LEU A 11 52.09 -16.98 30.92
N LEU A 12 51.02 -16.25 31.26
CA LEU A 12 49.90 -16.00 30.36
C LEU A 12 50.35 -14.96 29.31
N CYS A 13 50.75 -15.41 28.12
CA CYS A 13 50.87 -14.53 26.96
C CYS A 13 49.46 -14.17 26.49
N PHE A 14 49.00 -12.97 26.82
CA PHE A 14 47.83 -12.34 26.19
C PHE A 14 48.25 -12.00 24.75
N SER A 15 47.92 -12.87 23.79
CA SER A 15 47.99 -12.53 22.37
C SER A 15 46.87 -11.56 22.06
N VAL A 16 47.18 -10.27 22.04
CA VAL A 16 46.31 -9.26 21.45
C VAL A 16 46.34 -9.52 19.94
N THR A 17 45.31 -10.15 19.41
CA THR A 17 45.06 -10.22 17.97
C THR A 17 44.68 -8.82 17.51
N PHE A 18 45.62 -8.12 16.90
CA PHE A 18 45.31 -6.97 16.05
C PHE A 18 44.53 -7.53 14.85
N SER A 19 43.23 -7.26 14.76
CA SER A 19 42.52 -7.42 13.50
C SER A 19 43.04 -6.32 12.58
N ALA A 20 43.72 -6.68 11.49
CA ALA A 20 44.09 -5.72 10.48
C ALA A 20 42.79 -5.31 9.77
N GLN A 21 42.32 -4.09 10.01
CA GLN A 21 41.25 -3.51 9.23
C GLN A 21 41.77 -3.24 7.82
N THR A 22 41.21 -3.94 6.84
CA THR A 22 41.52 -3.80 5.42
C THR A 22 40.50 -2.87 4.77
N SER A 23 40.97 -2.07 3.82
CA SER A 23 40.18 -1.09 3.09
C SER A 23 39.92 -1.62 1.70
N THR A 24 38.67 -1.56 1.25
CA THR A 24 38.23 -1.91 -0.10
C THR A 24 37.85 -0.61 -0.82
N THR A 25 38.36 -0.39 -2.02
CA THR A 25 37.88 0.73 -2.87
C THR A 25 36.57 0.32 -3.53
N VAL A 26 35.48 0.99 -3.21
CA VAL A 26 34.17 0.79 -3.84
C VAL A 26 33.96 1.84 -4.91
N THR A 27 33.70 1.42 -6.15
CA THR A 27 33.30 2.31 -7.25
C THR A 27 31.81 2.16 -7.49
N PHE A 28 31.08 3.25 -7.36
CA PHE A 28 29.67 3.37 -7.73
C PHE A 28 29.58 3.92 -9.16
N SER A 29 28.79 3.27 -9.98
CA SER A 29 28.55 3.61 -11.39
C SER A 29 27.05 3.58 -11.67
N VAL A 30 26.48 4.70 -12.12
CA VAL A 30 25.07 4.81 -12.50
C VAL A 30 24.94 5.24 -13.95
N ASP A 31 24.28 4.42 -14.75
CA ASP A 31 24.00 4.70 -16.16
C ASP A 31 22.79 5.61 -16.28
N MET A 32 23.01 6.79 -16.89
CA MET A 32 22.02 7.86 -17.08
C MET A 32 21.62 8.02 -18.56
N ASN A 33 22.03 7.12 -19.47
CA ASN A 33 21.75 7.26 -20.91
C ASN A 33 20.25 7.29 -21.28
N GLY A 34 19.39 6.76 -20.40
CA GLY A 34 17.93 6.83 -20.53
C GLY A 34 17.31 8.14 -20.03
N GLU A 35 18.08 8.93 -19.28
CA GLU A 35 17.57 10.04 -18.48
C GLU A 35 17.94 11.41 -19.03
N THR A 36 17.13 12.42 -18.69
CA THR A 36 17.56 13.82 -18.83
C THR A 36 18.35 14.21 -17.59
N VAL A 37 19.67 14.26 -17.71
CA VAL A 37 20.54 14.65 -16.59
C VAL A 37 20.30 16.12 -16.20
N SER A 38 20.12 16.34 -14.90
CA SER A 38 19.95 17.67 -14.32
C SER A 38 21.15 18.56 -14.61
N PRO A 39 20.95 19.87 -14.89
CA PRO A 39 22.07 20.80 -15.03
C PRO A 39 22.87 20.96 -13.74
N GLU A 40 22.31 20.54 -12.59
CA GLU A 40 22.99 20.52 -11.30
C GLU A 40 23.80 19.23 -11.07
N GLY A 41 23.86 18.31 -12.04
CA GLY A 41 24.69 17.09 -11.96
C GLY A 41 24.00 15.88 -11.32
N VAL A 42 24.74 14.78 -11.20
CA VAL A 42 24.30 13.52 -10.58
C VAL A 42 25.05 13.34 -9.27
N HIS A 43 24.35 13.04 -8.18
CA HIS A 43 24.92 12.93 -6.84
C HIS A 43 24.64 11.58 -6.20
N ILE A 44 25.41 11.25 -5.16
CA ILE A 44 25.15 10.12 -4.26
C ILE A 44 25.04 10.61 -2.82
N ALA A 45 23.91 10.27 -2.20
CA ALA A 45 23.61 10.51 -0.80
C ALA A 45 23.78 9.22 0.02
N GLY A 46 24.45 9.22 1.17
CA GLY A 46 24.56 7.99 1.97
C GLY A 46 25.17 8.16 3.36
N GLY A 47 25.18 7.08 4.14
CA GLY A 47 25.69 7.11 5.52
C GLY A 47 27.16 7.57 5.65
N PHE A 48 27.95 7.41 4.59
CA PHE A 48 29.37 7.77 4.55
C PHE A 48 29.66 9.27 4.43
N GLN A 49 28.64 10.12 4.27
CA GLN A 49 28.78 11.58 4.24
C GLN A 49 27.64 12.33 4.97
N GLU A 50 26.92 11.63 5.87
CA GLU A 50 25.81 12.18 6.66
C GLU A 50 24.52 12.53 5.88
N TRP A 51 24.21 11.79 4.83
CA TRP A 51 23.03 11.97 3.96
C TRP A 51 22.89 13.39 3.38
N ASP A 52 24.01 14.02 3.03
CA ASP A 52 23.99 15.31 2.32
C ASP A 52 23.79 15.06 0.80
N PRO A 53 22.68 15.56 0.19
CA PRO A 53 22.38 15.33 -1.22
C PRO A 53 23.29 16.10 -2.18
N VAL A 54 24.13 17.02 -1.68
CA VAL A 54 25.04 17.86 -2.48
C VAL A 54 26.50 17.45 -2.30
N ALA A 55 26.84 16.77 -1.21
CA ALA A 55 28.24 16.58 -0.80
C ALA A 55 29.10 15.82 -1.83
N THR A 56 28.51 14.88 -2.57
CA THR A 56 29.24 14.00 -3.48
C THR A 56 28.59 13.98 -4.86
N GLU A 57 29.17 14.73 -5.79
CA GLU A 57 28.85 14.70 -7.23
C GLU A 57 29.62 13.57 -7.91
N LEU A 58 28.94 12.80 -8.77
CA LEU A 58 29.53 11.78 -9.63
C LEU A 58 30.00 12.40 -10.95
N THR A 59 31.01 11.81 -11.58
CA THR A 59 31.58 12.32 -12.83
C THR A 59 31.43 11.35 -13.99
N ASP A 60 31.10 11.88 -15.16
CA ASP A 60 31.14 11.21 -16.47
C ASP A 60 32.32 11.80 -17.29
N ASP A 61 33.54 11.38 -16.92
CA ASP A 61 34.78 11.95 -17.46
C ASP A 61 35.05 11.52 -18.91
N ASP A 62 34.53 10.37 -19.35
CA ASP A 62 34.71 9.83 -20.70
C ASP A 62 33.51 10.04 -21.63
N MET A 63 32.44 10.67 -21.13
CA MET A 63 31.24 11.06 -21.87
C MET A 63 30.48 9.87 -22.45
N ASP A 64 30.44 8.77 -21.72
CA ASP A 64 29.68 7.58 -22.08
C ASP A 64 28.28 7.53 -21.44
N GLY A 65 27.96 8.53 -20.61
CA GLY A 65 26.68 8.65 -19.90
C GLY A 65 26.62 7.85 -18.59
N ILE A 66 27.72 7.22 -18.17
CA ILE A 66 27.85 6.53 -16.88
C ILE A 66 28.58 7.42 -15.90
N TYR A 67 27.88 7.79 -14.84
CA TYR A 67 28.41 8.67 -13.79
C TYR A 67 29.06 7.82 -12.70
N THR A 68 30.26 8.20 -12.26
CA THR A 68 31.08 7.39 -11.36
C THR A 68 31.58 8.13 -10.12
N PHE A 69 31.71 7.42 -9.00
CA PHE A 69 32.32 7.88 -7.75
C PHE A 69 32.99 6.72 -7.02
N SER A 70 34.17 6.93 -6.46
CA SER A 70 34.87 5.91 -5.65
C SER A 70 35.09 6.35 -4.20
N LEU A 71 34.89 5.41 -3.28
CA LEU A 71 35.12 5.57 -1.84
C LEU A 71 35.93 4.40 -1.28
N ASP A 72 36.89 4.70 -0.42
CA ASP A 72 37.59 3.69 0.36
C ASP A 72 36.79 3.32 1.62
N VAL A 73 36.46 2.05 1.76
CA VAL A 73 35.57 1.52 2.80
C VAL A 73 36.33 0.52 3.65
N VAL A 74 36.34 0.76 4.96
CA VAL A 74 36.91 -0.19 5.92
C VAL A 74 35.85 -1.20 6.32
N GLY A 75 35.94 -2.42 5.77
CA GLY A 75 34.99 -3.50 6.03
C GLY A 75 35.31 -4.34 7.27
N PRO A 76 34.37 -5.21 7.71
CA PRO A 76 33.03 -5.37 7.14
C PRO A 76 32.10 -4.20 7.46
N ALA A 77 31.35 -3.71 6.49
CA ALA A 77 30.42 -2.58 6.63
C ALA A 77 29.21 -2.71 5.70
N LEU A 78 28.04 -2.32 6.19
CA LEU A 78 26.85 -2.08 5.36
C LEU A 78 26.83 -0.61 4.96
N LEU A 79 26.88 -0.33 3.68
CA LEU A 79 26.65 1.01 3.14
C LEU A 79 25.19 1.14 2.77
N GLU A 80 24.56 2.22 3.20
CA GLU A 80 23.25 2.65 2.72
C GLU A 80 23.41 3.95 1.93
N PHE A 81 22.73 4.05 0.80
CA PHE A 81 22.84 5.19 -0.11
C PHE A 81 21.65 5.32 -1.08
N LYS A 82 21.61 6.45 -1.79
CA LYS A 82 20.72 6.76 -2.92
C LYS A 82 21.44 7.61 -3.96
N PHE A 83 21.13 7.43 -5.23
CA PHE A 83 21.48 8.32 -6.33
C PHE A 83 20.45 9.44 -6.46
N ILE A 84 20.90 10.60 -6.92
CA ILE A 84 20.08 11.80 -7.08
C ILE A 84 20.41 12.43 -8.44
N ASN A 85 19.41 12.62 -9.30
CA ASN A 85 19.56 13.35 -10.56
C ASN A 85 19.35 14.85 -10.34
N GLY A 86 20.28 15.47 -9.61
CA GLY A 86 20.24 16.86 -9.17
C GLY A 86 20.97 16.99 -7.83
N ASN A 87 20.66 18.03 -7.07
CA ASN A 87 21.27 18.30 -5.76
C ASN A 87 20.22 18.53 -4.65
N SER A 88 18.99 18.05 -4.86
CA SER A 88 17.87 18.10 -3.91
C SER A 88 17.21 16.73 -3.80
N TRP A 89 16.63 16.45 -2.63
CA TRP A 89 15.83 15.25 -2.39
C TRP A 89 14.57 15.17 -3.28
N ASP A 90 14.14 16.28 -3.87
CA ASP A 90 13.03 16.30 -4.84
C ASP A 90 13.35 15.54 -6.15
N PHE A 91 14.62 15.19 -6.37
CA PHE A 91 15.11 14.47 -7.57
C PHE A 91 15.81 13.16 -7.22
N VAL A 92 15.50 12.60 -6.04
CA VAL A 92 16.02 11.32 -5.60
C VAL A 92 15.40 10.18 -6.41
N GLU A 93 16.15 9.11 -6.62
CA GLU A 93 15.64 7.91 -7.27
C GLU A 93 14.58 7.16 -6.43
N ASP A 94 13.70 6.45 -7.14
CA ASP A 94 12.87 5.38 -6.59
C ASP A 94 13.62 4.03 -6.68
N VAL A 95 14.12 3.54 -5.56
CA VAL A 95 14.89 2.28 -5.51
C VAL A 95 13.94 1.08 -5.62
N PRO A 96 14.18 0.06 -6.45
CA PRO A 96 13.30 -1.11 -6.45
C PRO A 96 13.50 -2.03 -5.23
N GLY A 97 12.42 -2.65 -4.76
CA GLY A 97 12.41 -3.46 -3.53
C GLY A 97 13.50 -4.55 -3.44
N ALA A 98 13.95 -5.12 -4.57
CA ALA A 98 14.98 -6.16 -4.58
C ALA A 98 16.38 -5.67 -4.16
N CYS A 99 16.62 -4.35 -4.17
CA CYS A 99 17.86 -3.74 -3.69
C CYS A 99 17.62 -2.66 -2.63
N GLN A 100 16.42 -2.64 -2.02
CA GLN A 100 16.10 -1.80 -0.88
C GLN A 100 16.43 -2.49 0.45
N VAL A 101 16.74 -1.68 1.46
CA VAL A 101 16.78 -2.13 2.85
C VAL A 101 15.37 -2.61 3.26
N GLU A 102 15.23 -3.84 3.74
CA GLU A 102 13.93 -4.41 4.15
C GLU A 102 13.52 -3.98 5.57
N VAL A 103 13.56 -2.68 5.84
CA VAL A 103 13.08 -2.08 7.09
C VAL A 103 11.93 -1.13 6.76
N SER A 104 10.81 -1.24 7.48
CA SER A 104 9.61 -0.43 7.23
C SER A 104 9.95 1.07 7.17
N GLY A 105 9.63 1.70 6.04
CA GLY A 105 9.88 3.13 5.78
C GLY A 105 11.32 3.47 5.40
N ASN A 106 12.20 2.49 5.19
CA ASN A 106 13.53 2.68 4.64
C ASN A 106 13.60 2.13 3.22
N ASP A 107 13.76 3.01 2.24
CA ASP A 107 13.80 2.72 0.81
C ASP A 107 15.21 2.94 0.22
N ASN A 108 16.25 2.94 1.07
CA ASN A 108 17.64 3.12 0.66
C ASN A 108 18.17 1.90 -0.12
N ARG A 109 19.11 2.14 -1.04
CA ARG A 109 19.99 1.08 -1.55
C ARG A 109 20.93 0.63 -0.45
N PHE A 110 21.37 -0.62 -0.51
CA PHE A 110 22.45 -1.10 0.35
C PHE A 110 23.53 -1.86 -0.42
N LEU A 111 24.74 -1.86 0.15
CA LEU A 111 25.88 -2.65 -0.31
C LEU A 111 26.68 -3.13 0.90
N PHE A 112 26.82 -4.46 1.03
CA PHE A 112 27.71 -5.04 2.03
C PHE A 112 29.14 -5.15 1.49
N VAL A 113 30.07 -4.52 2.18
CA VAL A 113 31.50 -4.51 1.84
C VAL A 113 32.24 -5.36 2.87
N THR A 114 32.79 -6.49 2.44
CA THR A 114 33.49 -7.44 3.32
C THR A 114 34.79 -6.89 3.90
N GLY A 115 35.43 -5.96 3.17
CA GLY A 115 36.78 -5.47 3.46
C GLY A 115 37.88 -6.41 2.98
N ILE A 116 37.56 -7.57 2.41
CA ILE A 116 38.55 -8.59 2.00
C ILE A 116 39.07 -8.31 0.60
N ASP A 117 38.21 -7.80 -0.28
CA ASP A 117 38.55 -7.48 -1.65
C ASP A 117 39.31 -6.15 -1.74
N ASP A 118 40.27 -6.06 -2.67
CA ASP A 118 40.98 -4.81 -2.93
C ASP A 118 40.03 -3.75 -3.51
N ALA A 119 39.07 -4.16 -4.35
CA ALA A 119 38.09 -3.30 -4.98
C ALA A 119 36.74 -4.00 -5.24
N VAL A 120 35.65 -3.25 -5.19
CA VAL A 120 34.28 -3.68 -5.50
C VAL A 120 33.64 -2.67 -6.45
N GLU A 121 32.97 -3.16 -7.49
CA GLU A 121 32.23 -2.33 -8.44
C GLU A 121 30.72 -2.50 -8.21
N TYR A 122 30.01 -1.39 -8.05
CA TYR A 122 28.55 -1.34 -7.96
C TYR A 122 28.02 -0.58 -9.18
N SER A 123 27.45 -1.29 -10.15
CA SER A 123 26.98 -0.70 -11.40
C SER A 123 25.49 -0.96 -11.61
N VAL A 124 24.73 0.09 -11.86
CA VAL A 124 23.27 0.02 -12.06
C VAL A 124 22.81 0.99 -13.15
N CYS A 125 21.65 0.72 -13.74
CA CYS A 125 20.84 1.74 -14.41
C CYS A 125 20.21 2.65 -13.34
N TYR A 126 19.99 3.93 -13.64
CA TYR A 126 19.21 4.80 -12.75
C TYR A 126 17.86 4.16 -12.42
N GLU A 127 17.43 4.23 -11.15
CA GLU A 127 16.20 3.59 -10.63
C GLU A 127 16.12 2.05 -10.81
N SER A 128 17.22 1.38 -11.16
CA SER A 128 17.26 -0.08 -11.32
C SER A 128 18.19 -0.75 -10.30
N CYS A 129 17.96 -2.03 -10.02
CA CYS A 129 18.85 -2.82 -9.16
C CYS A 129 20.04 -3.47 -9.88
N ALA A 130 20.06 -3.44 -11.21
CA ALA A 130 21.12 -3.99 -12.06
C ALA A 130 21.48 -3.01 -13.19
N ALA A 131 22.53 -3.34 -13.93
CA ALA A 131 22.84 -2.67 -15.19
C ALA A 131 21.65 -2.73 -16.16
N CYS A 132 21.54 -1.73 -17.05
CA CYS A 132 20.39 -1.59 -17.93
C CYS A 132 20.12 -2.88 -18.75
N GLY A 133 18.88 -3.35 -18.75
CA GLY A 133 18.45 -4.56 -19.45
C GLY A 133 18.79 -5.88 -18.74
N MET A 134 19.22 -5.84 -17.49
CA MET A 134 19.41 -7.03 -16.64
C MET A 134 18.32 -7.15 -15.59
N SER A 135 17.96 -8.38 -15.22
CA SER A 135 17.14 -8.67 -14.05
C SER A 135 18.02 -8.86 -12.82
N THR A 136 17.55 -8.43 -11.65
CA THR A 136 18.15 -8.69 -10.35
C THR A 136 17.42 -9.83 -9.64
N VAL A 137 18.18 -10.66 -8.93
CA VAL A 137 17.66 -11.57 -7.90
C VAL A 137 18.32 -11.27 -6.57
N ARG A 138 17.51 -10.97 -5.56
CA ARG A 138 17.91 -11.04 -4.15
C ARG A 138 17.71 -12.45 -3.65
N PHE A 139 18.79 -13.22 -3.57
CA PHE A 139 18.77 -14.52 -2.91
C PHE A 139 18.76 -14.29 -1.41
N ARG A 140 17.86 -14.97 -0.70
CA ARG A 140 17.83 -14.97 0.75
C ARG A 140 17.32 -16.31 1.28
N VAL A 141 17.89 -16.76 2.38
CA VAL A 141 17.57 -18.04 3.02
C VAL A 141 17.59 -17.87 4.54
N ASP A 142 16.52 -18.32 5.17
CA ASP A 142 16.40 -18.39 6.63
C ASP A 142 17.15 -19.63 7.12
N MET A 143 18.19 -19.39 7.92
CA MET A 143 19.06 -20.41 8.52
C MET A 143 18.77 -20.61 10.01
N SER A 144 17.68 -20.07 10.54
CA SER A 144 17.36 -20.04 11.97
C SER A 144 17.16 -21.42 12.60
N GLN A 145 16.90 -22.45 11.78
CA GLN A 145 16.78 -23.86 12.19
C GLN A 145 18.09 -24.65 12.05
N GLU A 146 19.15 -24.03 11.52
CA GLU A 146 20.40 -24.68 11.19
C GLU A 146 21.54 -24.22 12.10
N THR A 147 22.56 -25.07 12.24
CA THR A 147 23.87 -24.60 12.73
C THR A 147 24.67 -24.13 11.53
N VAL A 148 24.88 -22.82 11.41
CA VAL A 148 25.62 -22.23 10.29
C VAL A 148 27.09 -22.66 10.33
N SER A 149 27.59 -23.06 9.16
CA SER A 149 28.98 -23.46 8.94
C SER A 149 29.91 -22.28 9.20
N ALA A 150 31.07 -22.56 9.80
CA ALA A 150 32.13 -21.56 9.95
C ALA A 150 32.72 -21.10 8.59
N LEU A 151 32.37 -21.78 7.50
CA LEU A 151 32.72 -21.42 6.13
C LEU A 151 31.62 -20.60 5.44
N GLY A 152 30.60 -20.13 6.16
CA GLY A 152 29.52 -19.28 5.62
C GLY A 152 28.40 -20.07 4.94
N VAL A 153 27.47 -19.33 4.34
CA VAL A 153 26.32 -19.83 3.57
C VAL A 153 26.49 -19.38 2.13
N HIS A 154 26.29 -20.27 1.16
CA HIS A 154 26.55 -20.00 -0.24
C HIS A 154 25.37 -20.38 -1.12
N VAL A 155 25.30 -19.80 -2.31
CA VAL A 155 24.39 -20.22 -3.39
C VAL A 155 25.20 -20.71 -4.59
N ALA A 156 24.81 -21.87 -5.12
CA ALA A 156 25.41 -22.44 -6.33
C ALA A 156 24.34 -22.91 -7.31
N GLY A 157 24.56 -22.70 -8.60
CA GLY A 157 23.52 -22.87 -9.62
C GLY A 157 24.03 -22.69 -11.04
N SER A 158 23.10 -22.64 -11.99
CA SER A 158 23.44 -22.53 -13.42
C SER A 158 24.26 -21.29 -13.79
N PHE A 159 24.13 -20.20 -13.05
CA PHE A 159 24.67 -18.88 -13.38
C PHE A 159 26.17 -18.69 -13.12
N GLN A 160 26.79 -19.55 -12.31
CA GLN A 160 28.22 -19.45 -11.96
C GLN A 160 28.97 -20.79 -12.11
N GLY A 161 28.35 -21.78 -12.79
CA GLY A 161 28.98 -23.06 -13.11
C GLY A 161 28.88 -24.15 -12.04
N TRP A 162 27.90 -24.07 -11.13
CA TRP A 162 27.71 -24.93 -9.97
C TRP A 162 28.94 -24.98 -9.04
N ASP A 163 29.55 -23.83 -8.77
CA ASP A 163 30.67 -23.70 -7.83
C ASP A 163 30.21 -23.09 -6.48
N PRO A 164 30.13 -23.90 -5.41
CA PRO A 164 29.63 -23.49 -4.09
C PRO A 164 30.59 -22.58 -3.33
N SER A 165 31.77 -22.27 -3.85
CA SER A 165 32.72 -21.38 -3.21
C SER A 165 32.68 -19.93 -3.70
N THR A 166 31.80 -19.62 -4.67
CA THR A 166 31.89 -18.37 -5.43
C THR A 166 30.93 -17.28 -4.95
N THR A 167 29.72 -17.63 -4.52
CA THR A 167 28.68 -16.67 -4.15
C THR A 167 28.26 -16.91 -2.70
N GLU A 168 28.90 -16.19 -1.79
CA GLU A 168 28.57 -16.19 -0.36
C GLU A 168 27.35 -15.27 -0.09
N LEU A 169 26.53 -15.68 0.86
CA LEU A 169 25.43 -14.91 1.42
C LEU A 169 25.83 -14.41 2.81
N TYR A 170 25.33 -13.24 3.19
CA TYR A 170 25.68 -12.58 4.43
C TYR A 170 24.45 -12.29 5.27
N ASP A 171 24.59 -12.44 6.59
CA ASP A 171 23.64 -12.03 7.61
C ASP A 171 24.26 -10.84 8.34
N VAL A 172 23.86 -9.64 7.93
CA VAL A 172 24.54 -8.39 8.35
C VAL A 172 23.89 -7.80 9.58
N ASP A 173 22.58 -7.98 9.76
CA ASP A 173 21.80 -7.49 10.90
C ASP A 173 21.67 -8.53 12.04
N GLY A 174 22.08 -9.77 11.80
CA GLY A 174 22.12 -10.84 12.79
C GLY A 174 20.77 -11.51 13.02
N ASP A 175 19.86 -11.45 12.04
CA ASP A 175 18.51 -12.02 12.12
C ASP A 175 18.44 -13.49 11.64
N MET A 176 19.58 -14.08 11.23
CA MET A 176 19.73 -15.43 10.66
C MET A 176 19.16 -15.60 9.25
N ILE A 177 18.81 -14.51 8.56
CA ILE A 177 18.50 -14.49 7.14
C ILE A 177 19.78 -14.11 6.40
N TYR A 178 20.30 -15.08 5.66
CA TYR A 178 21.50 -14.89 4.85
C TYR A 178 21.08 -14.45 3.46
N GLU A 179 21.70 -13.40 2.92
CA GLU A 179 21.31 -12.83 1.63
C GLU A 179 22.46 -12.35 0.74
N THR A 180 22.19 -12.27 -0.57
CA THR A 180 23.07 -11.68 -1.58
C THR A 180 22.25 -11.25 -2.79
N ILE A 181 22.73 -10.23 -3.50
CA ILE A 181 22.09 -9.71 -4.72
C ILE A 181 22.94 -10.09 -5.93
N GLN A 182 22.31 -10.67 -6.95
CA GLN A 182 22.96 -11.08 -8.20
C GLN A 182 22.14 -10.59 -9.40
N SER A 183 22.79 -10.34 -10.54
CA SER A 183 22.15 -9.83 -11.75
C SER A 183 22.29 -10.80 -12.92
N PHE A 184 21.27 -10.86 -13.78
CA PHE A 184 21.12 -11.85 -14.86
C PHE A 184 20.62 -11.19 -16.15
N ILE A 185 20.95 -11.78 -17.30
CA ILE A 185 20.43 -11.32 -18.59
C ILE A 185 19.12 -12.08 -18.89
N PRO A 186 17.95 -11.40 -18.96
CA PRO A 186 16.63 -12.03 -19.04
C PRO A 186 16.47 -12.96 -20.26
N ASP A 187 17.03 -12.58 -21.42
CA ASP A 187 16.92 -13.32 -22.68
C ASP A 187 17.61 -14.69 -22.66
N SER A 188 18.43 -14.97 -21.65
CA SER A 188 19.22 -16.21 -21.56
C SER A 188 18.60 -17.31 -20.70
N THR A 189 17.64 -16.98 -19.82
CA THR A 189 17.11 -17.91 -18.81
C THR A 189 15.70 -17.54 -18.37
N GLN A 190 14.72 -18.42 -18.61
CA GLN A 190 13.35 -18.26 -18.07
C GLN A 190 13.28 -18.55 -16.55
N SER A 191 14.29 -19.22 -16.03
CA SER A 191 14.40 -19.58 -14.61
C SER A 191 15.85 -19.82 -14.22
N ILE A 192 16.15 -19.62 -12.94
CA ILE A 192 17.40 -19.97 -12.29
C ILE A 192 17.22 -21.29 -11.56
N VAL A 193 18.17 -22.20 -11.76
CA VAL A 193 18.25 -23.46 -11.03
C VAL A 193 19.47 -23.41 -10.11
N PHE A 194 19.27 -23.62 -8.81
CA PHE A 194 20.32 -23.45 -7.80
C PHE A 194 20.09 -24.30 -6.54
N LYS A 195 21.03 -24.22 -5.60
CA LYS A 195 20.96 -24.74 -4.23
C LYS A 195 21.62 -23.77 -3.27
N PHE A 196 21.06 -23.67 -2.07
CA PHE A 196 21.81 -23.17 -0.92
C PHE A 196 22.74 -24.25 -0.37
N VAL A 197 23.89 -23.82 0.11
CA VAL A 197 24.95 -24.65 0.69
C VAL A 197 25.35 -24.05 2.02
N ASN A 198 25.24 -24.82 3.10
CA ASN A 198 25.69 -24.43 4.43
C ASN A 198 27.16 -24.80 4.59
N GLY A 199 28.02 -24.02 3.94
CA GLY A 199 29.44 -24.24 3.72
C GLY A 199 29.82 -23.75 2.33
N ASN A 200 30.99 -24.13 1.83
CA ASN A 200 31.51 -23.65 0.54
C ASN A 200 31.98 -24.79 -0.39
N SER A 201 31.54 -26.01 -0.12
CA SER A 201 31.88 -27.23 -0.86
C SER A 201 30.68 -28.16 -0.97
N TRP A 202 30.62 -28.96 -2.04
CA TRP A 202 29.61 -30.02 -2.19
C TRP A 202 29.71 -31.15 -1.16
N LEU A 203 30.76 -31.16 -0.33
CA LEU A 203 30.89 -32.05 0.82
C LEU A 203 30.19 -31.51 2.07
N ASP A 204 29.87 -30.22 2.09
CA ASP A 204 29.13 -29.58 3.16
C ASP A 204 27.62 -29.84 2.97
N PRO A 205 26.81 -29.68 4.04
CA PRO A 205 25.36 -29.76 3.92
C PRO A 205 24.87 -28.83 2.80
N ASN A 206 24.05 -29.38 1.91
CA ASN A 206 23.42 -28.66 0.80
C ASN A 206 21.99 -29.16 0.64
N GLU A 207 21.15 -28.32 0.05
CA GLU A 207 19.74 -28.62 -0.10
C GLU A 207 19.47 -29.85 -0.98
N ASN A 208 18.37 -30.53 -0.70
CA ASN A 208 17.78 -31.56 -1.54
C ASN A 208 16.26 -31.50 -1.44
N LEU A 209 15.64 -30.79 -2.37
CA LEU A 209 14.21 -30.49 -2.37
C LEU A 209 13.37 -31.53 -3.13
N LEU A 210 13.91 -32.71 -3.42
CA LEU A 210 13.26 -33.73 -4.26
C LEU A 210 11.80 -33.99 -3.84
N GLY A 211 10.87 -33.78 -4.78
CA GLY A 211 9.43 -33.99 -4.55
C GLY A 211 8.70 -32.82 -3.88
N SER A 212 9.35 -31.66 -3.75
CA SER A 212 8.74 -30.41 -3.30
C SER A 212 8.25 -29.58 -4.50
N ASP A 213 7.40 -28.57 -4.26
CA ASP A 213 6.78 -27.81 -5.36
C ASP A 213 7.69 -26.73 -5.99
N CYS A 214 8.84 -26.40 -5.37
CA CYS A 214 9.77 -25.36 -5.83
C CYS A 214 11.08 -25.92 -6.44
N GLU A 215 11.03 -27.13 -7.01
CA GLU A 215 12.21 -27.86 -7.49
C GLU A 215 12.18 -28.19 -8.99
N ASP A 216 13.34 -28.56 -9.56
CA ASP A 216 13.57 -28.80 -11.00
C ASP A 216 13.38 -30.27 -11.46
N GLY A 217 12.88 -31.13 -10.59
CA GLY A 217 12.83 -32.59 -10.74
C GLY A 217 14.08 -33.33 -10.25
N ASN A 218 15.15 -32.62 -9.86
CA ASN A 218 16.41 -33.18 -9.34
C ASN A 218 16.70 -32.73 -7.90
N GLY A 219 15.76 -32.07 -7.24
CA GLY A 219 15.92 -31.50 -5.91
C GLY A 219 16.74 -30.23 -5.87
N ASN A 220 16.97 -29.58 -7.01
CA ASN A 220 17.51 -28.22 -7.06
C ASN A 220 16.35 -27.24 -7.03
N ARG A 221 16.56 -26.10 -6.39
CA ARG A 221 15.58 -25.03 -6.32
C ARG A 221 15.40 -24.41 -7.70
N LEU A 222 14.15 -24.16 -8.08
CA LEU A 222 13.75 -23.53 -9.34
C LEU A 222 13.11 -22.17 -9.03
N LEU A 223 13.69 -21.09 -9.54
CA LEU A 223 13.17 -19.74 -9.41
C LEU A 223 12.86 -19.16 -10.80
N PRO A 224 11.59 -18.91 -11.14
CA PRO A 224 11.22 -18.16 -12.33
C PRO A 224 11.87 -16.76 -12.34
N LEU A 225 12.30 -16.31 -13.52
CA LEU A 225 12.71 -14.92 -13.75
C LEU A 225 11.58 -14.21 -14.50
N ASP A 226 10.51 -13.93 -13.78
CA ASP A 226 9.27 -13.33 -14.30
C ASP A 226 9.17 -11.82 -14.10
N GLY A 227 10.24 -11.18 -13.58
CA GLY A 227 10.34 -9.74 -13.42
C GLY A 227 11.77 -9.22 -13.50
N GLU A 228 11.90 -7.90 -13.53
CA GLU A 228 13.20 -7.21 -13.48
C GLU A 228 13.82 -7.25 -12.08
N ASN A 229 12.99 -7.21 -11.03
CA ASN A 229 13.43 -7.17 -9.64
C ASN A 229 12.80 -8.34 -8.86
N VAL A 230 13.51 -9.47 -8.77
CA VAL A 230 12.99 -10.70 -8.15
C VAL A 230 13.55 -10.84 -6.74
N ILE A 231 12.69 -11.05 -5.75
CA ILE A 231 13.06 -11.35 -4.37
C ILE A 231 12.75 -12.82 -4.08
N MET A 232 13.72 -13.56 -3.56
CA MET A 232 13.52 -14.96 -3.20
C MET A 232 12.66 -15.08 -1.92
N SER A 233 11.38 -15.37 -2.07
CA SER A 233 10.44 -15.57 -0.96
C SER A 233 9.64 -16.87 -1.06
N VAL A 234 8.89 -17.18 0.00
CA VAL A 234 7.83 -18.19 -0.05
C VAL A 234 6.76 -17.69 -1.02
N ALA A 235 6.32 -18.54 -1.94
CA ALA A 235 5.42 -18.17 -3.02
C ALA A 235 4.18 -17.40 -2.50
N GLY A 236 3.93 -16.21 -3.07
CA GLY A 236 2.81 -15.35 -2.70
C GLY A 236 3.01 -14.52 -1.43
N THR A 237 4.22 -14.48 -0.86
CA THR A 237 4.53 -13.73 0.38
C THR A 237 5.83 -12.93 0.25
N ALA A 238 6.11 -12.08 1.24
CA ALA A 238 7.39 -11.42 1.44
C ALA A 238 8.30 -12.17 2.44
N THR A 239 8.00 -13.41 2.82
CA THR A 239 8.75 -14.17 3.82
C THR A 239 9.96 -14.87 3.18
N PRO A 240 11.17 -14.81 3.76
CA PRO A 240 12.32 -15.60 3.29
C PRO A 240 12.04 -17.10 3.37
N VAL A 241 12.72 -17.87 2.53
CA VAL A 241 12.54 -19.33 2.46
C VAL A 241 13.46 -20.02 3.44
N CYS A 242 12.96 -21.07 4.09
CA CYS A 242 13.75 -21.86 4.99
C CYS A 242 14.77 -22.71 4.25
N TYR A 243 15.97 -22.85 4.83
CA TYR A 243 16.96 -23.77 4.31
C TYR A 243 16.38 -25.18 4.13
N ASN A 244 16.58 -25.76 2.94
CA ASN A 244 16.12 -27.09 2.57
C ASN A 244 14.58 -27.26 2.62
N SER A 245 13.84 -26.17 2.37
CA SER A 245 12.38 -26.15 2.24
C SER A 245 11.90 -25.11 1.22
N CYS A 246 10.69 -25.32 0.69
CA CYS A 246 10.00 -24.31 -0.13
C CYS A 246 9.22 -23.28 0.72
N GLY A 247 8.97 -23.59 2.00
CA GLY A 247 8.21 -22.74 2.93
C GLY A 247 9.08 -21.94 3.89
N SER A 248 8.47 -21.23 4.84
CA SER A 248 9.16 -20.48 5.90
C SER A 248 9.71 -21.42 6.98
N CYS A 249 10.75 -20.98 7.72
CA CYS A 249 11.22 -21.71 8.91
C CYS A 249 10.28 -21.46 10.10
N VAL A 250 9.48 -20.40 10.03
CA VAL A 250 8.48 -20.09 11.03
C VAL A 250 7.24 -20.93 10.75
N SER A 251 6.74 -21.58 11.79
CA SER A 251 5.48 -22.30 11.69
C SER A 251 4.35 -21.31 11.40
N PRO A 252 3.39 -21.65 10.54
CA PRO A 252 2.17 -20.86 10.41
C PRO A 252 1.56 -20.59 11.79
N THR A 253 1.09 -19.37 11.96
CA THR A 253 0.45 -18.87 13.16
C THR A 253 -1.05 -18.87 12.95
N SER A 254 -1.77 -19.22 14.00
CA SER A 254 -3.23 -19.28 13.98
C SER A 254 -3.81 -17.86 13.98
N VAL A 255 -4.45 -17.48 12.87
CA VAL A 255 -5.14 -16.21 12.68
C VAL A 255 -6.63 -16.45 12.68
N THR A 256 -7.35 -15.87 13.65
CA THR A 256 -8.81 -15.91 13.69
C THR A 256 -9.37 -14.65 13.04
N PHE A 257 -9.98 -14.78 11.87
CA PHE A 257 -10.76 -13.69 11.27
C PHE A 257 -12.16 -13.71 11.85
N ARG A 258 -12.62 -12.56 12.32
CA ARG A 258 -13.97 -12.32 12.85
C ARG A 258 -14.58 -11.09 12.19
N VAL A 259 -15.78 -11.24 11.64
CA VAL A 259 -16.54 -10.13 11.08
C VAL A 259 -17.93 -10.07 11.70
N ASP A 260 -18.23 -8.94 12.34
CA ASP A 260 -19.55 -8.67 12.89
C ASP A 260 -20.50 -8.24 11.76
N MET A 261 -21.52 -9.07 11.53
CA MET A 261 -22.56 -8.88 10.51
C MET A 261 -23.88 -8.38 11.11
N THR A 262 -23.94 -8.12 12.42
CA THR A 262 -25.19 -7.86 13.16
C THR A 262 -25.91 -6.58 12.70
N THR A 263 -25.18 -5.67 12.07
CA THR A 263 -25.73 -4.41 11.54
C THR A 263 -26.10 -4.48 10.06
N GLN A 264 -25.82 -5.60 9.40
CA GLN A 264 -26.13 -5.80 7.99
C GLN A 264 -27.61 -6.09 7.80
N ALA A 265 -28.23 -5.47 6.79
CA ALA A 265 -29.67 -5.62 6.53
C ALA A 265 -30.06 -7.07 6.20
N ALA A 266 -29.14 -7.82 5.59
CA ALA A 266 -29.26 -9.25 5.34
C ALA A 266 -27.87 -9.89 5.26
N VAL A 267 -27.80 -11.17 5.64
CA VAL A 267 -26.65 -12.04 5.38
C VAL A 267 -27.01 -12.95 4.21
N SER A 268 -26.09 -13.11 3.28
CA SER A 268 -26.24 -13.89 2.05
C SER A 268 -26.61 -15.34 2.35
N GLU A 269 -27.48 -15.91 1.51
CA GLU A 269 -27.83 -17.34 1.61
C GLU A 269 -26.63 -18.25 1.29
N ASN A 270 -25.63 -17.71 0.58
CA ASN A 270 -24.37 -18.38 0.30
C ASN A 270 -23.37 -18.26 1.47
N GLY A 271 -23.70 -17.52 2.54
CA GLY A 271 -22.86 -17.29 3.71
C GLY A 271 -21.87 -16.14 3.55
N VAL A 272 -20.96 -16.02 4.52
CA VAL A 272 -19.90 -15.00 4.57
C VAL A 272 -18.55 -15.66 4.29
N HIS A 273 -17.69 -15.00 3.50
CA HIS A 273 -16.38 -15.50 3.12
C HIS A 273 -15.29 -14.45 3.36
N VAL A 274 -14.03 -14.89 3.37
CA VAL A 274 -12.86 -14.03 3.30
C VAL A 274 -12.02 -14.42 2.07
N ALA A 275 -11.52 -13.43 1.35
CA ALA A 275 -10.62 -13.64 0.22
C ALA A 275 -9.47 -12.65 0.26
N GLY A 276 -8.25 -13.13 0.16
CA GLY A 276 -7.04 -12.32 0.09
C GLY A 276 -5.93 -12.94 -0.75
N ASN A 277 -4.76 -12.29 -0.76
CA ASN A 277 -3.56 -12.76 -1.46
C ASN A 277 -3.13 -14.18 -1.01
N PHE A 278 -3.40 -14.57 0.24
CA PHE A 278 -3.08 -15.89 0.81
C PHE A 278 -3.78 -17.09 0.16
N GLN A 279 -4.80 -16.86 -0.68
CA GLN A 279 -5.50 -17.92 -1.42
C GLN A 279 -5.78 -17.57 -2.88
N GLY A 280 -5.15 -16.49 -3.40
CA GLY A 280 -5.29 -16.06 -4.80
C GLY A 280 -6.60 -15.36 -5.12
N TRP A 281 -7.13 -14.53 -4.21
CA TRP A 281 -8.34 -13.70 -4.40
C TRP A 281 -9.59 -14.45 -4.91
N SER A 282 -9.80 -15.71 -4.49
CA SER A 282 -11.01 -16.46 -4.81
C SER A 282 -12.14 -16.23 -3.76
N PRO A 283 -13.27 -15.61 -4.15
CA PRO A 283 -14.27 -15.07 -3.21
C PRO A 283 -15.06 -16.14 -2.43
N GLY A 284 -15.16 -17.36 -2.97
CA GLY A 284 -15.87 -18.47 -2.34
C GLY A 284 -14.97 -19.51 -1.65
N SER A 285 -13.65 -19.31 -1.61
CA SER A 285 -12.70 -20.34 -1.17
C SER A 285 -12.65 -20.52 0.35
N THR A 286 -12.93 -19.47 1.13
CA THR A 286 -12.77 -19.51 2.59
C THR A 286 -14.05 -19.04 3.28
N PRO A 287 -15.00 -19.95 3.55
CA PRO A 287 -16.23 -19.63 4.27
C PRO A 287 -15.96 -19.42 5.77
N LEU A 288 -16.64 -18.43 6.34
CA LEU A 288 -16.72 -18.20 7.78
C LEU A 288 -17.93 -18.94 8.37
N ASN A 289 -17.93 -19.15 9.68
CA ASN A 289 -19.02 -19.82 10.40
C ASN A 289 -19.54 -18.94 11.53
N ASP A 290 -20.85 -18.95 11.74
CA ASP A 290 -21.54 -18.39 12.90
C ASP A 290 -22.21 -19.54 13.65
N SER A 291 -21.39 -20.36 14.33
CA SER A 291 -21.85 -21.62 14.93
C SER A 291 -22.62 -21.44 16.23
N ASP A 292 -22.39 -20.34 16.95
CA ASP A 292 -23.07 -19.97 18.18
C ASP A 292 -24.27 -19.03 17.94
N GLY A 293 -24.41 -18.49 16.74
CA GLY A 293 -25.58 -17.73 16.30
C GLY A 293 -25.61 -16.32 16.90
N ASP A 294 -24.44 -15.75 17.20
CA ASP A 294 -24.32 -14.41 17.75
C ASP A 294 -24.22 -13.32 16.66
N GLY A 295 -24.10 -13.72 15.39
CA GLY A 295 -23.99 -12.84 14.24
C GLY A 295 -22.56 -12.39 13.94
N ILE A 296 -21.57 -12.90 14.67
CA ILE A 296 -20.13 -12.72 14.41
C ILE A 296 -19.63 -13.95 13.67
N TRP A 297 -19.28 -13.75 12.41
CA TRP A 297 -18.81 -14.82 11.55
C TRP A 297 -17.31 -14.99 11.72
N GLU A 298 -16.84 -16.24 11.87
CA GLU A 298 -15.42 -16.51 12.12
C GLU A 298 -14.81 -17.68 11.34
N VAL A 299 -13.50 -17.57 11.09
CA VAL A 299 -12.66 -18.66 10.55
C VAL A 299 -11.26 -18.58 11.14
N VAL A 300 -10.64 -19.74 11.36
CA VAL A 300 -9.24 -19.84 11.79
C VAL A 300 -8.41 -20.31 10.59
N LEU A 301 -7.41 -19.52 10.22
CA LEU A 301 -6.43 -19.84 9.19
C LEU A 301 -5.04 -19.94 9.79
N GLU A 302 -4.27 -20.91 9.31
CA GLU A 302 -2.85 -21.04 9.65
C GLU A 302 -2.05 -20.26 8.62
N MET A 303 -1.51 -19.10 9.02
CA MET A 303 -0.86 -18.14 8.12
C MET A 303 0.60 -17.93 8.54
N ALA A 304 1.51 -17.92 7.57
CA ALA A 304 2.90 -17.58 7.86
C ALA A 304 3.01 -16.11 8.32
N PRO A 305 4.06 -15.72 9.05
CA PRO A 305 4.32 -14.31 9.32
C PRO A 305 4.51 -13.53 8.01
N GLY A 306 3.90 -12.36 7.90
CA GLY A 306 3.96 -11.53 6.70
C GLY A 306 2.83 -10.51 6.60
N ASN A 307 2.84 -9.75 5.52
CA ASN A 307 1.80 -8.77 5.18
C ASN A 307 0.77 -9.41 4.24
N TYR A 308 -0.50 -9.19 4.54
CA TYR A 308 -1.63 -9.75 3.81
C TYR A 308 -2.64 -8.66 3.48
N GLU A 309 -3.23 -8.79 2.30
CA GLU A 309 -4.38 -8.00 1.87
C GLU A 309 -5.58 -8.91 1.69
N PHE A 310 -6.77 -8.47 2.11
CA PHE A 310 -7.99 -9.26 2.02
C PHE A 310 -9.28 -8.43 2.01
N LYS A 311 -10.40 -9.10 1.74
CA LYS A 311 -11.77 -8.61 1.87
C LYS A 311 -12.70 -9.68 2.46
N PHE A 312 -13.65 -9.28 3.28
CA PHE A 312 -14.85 -10.02 3.65
C PHE A 312 -15.93 -9.88 2.58
N ILE A 313 -16.67 -10.95 2.35
CA ILE A 313 -17.67 -11.04 1.27
C ILE A 313 -18.96 -11.59 1.88
N ASN A 314 -20.06 -10.87 1.68
CA ASN A 314 -21.41 -11.30 2.08
C ASN A 314 -22.05 -12.03 0.89
N GLY A 315 -21.54 -13.22 0.62
CA GLY A 315 -21.70 -13.91 -0.64
C GLY A 315 -20.50 -14.81 -0.90
N ASN A 316 -20.43 -15.36 -2.11
CA ASN A 316 -19.29 -16.14 -2.61
C ASN A 316 -18.84 -15.69 -4.01
N ASP A 317 -19.22 -14.48 -4.42
CA ASP A 317 -18.92 -13.86 -5.70
C ASP A 317 -18.55 -12.38 -5.52
N TRP A 318 -17.61 -11.88 -6.33
CA TRP A 318 -17.14 -10.50 -6.23
C TRP A 318 -18.18 -9.45 -6.60
N GLY A 319 -19.07 -9.73 -7.55
CA GLY A 319 -20.00 -8.73 -8.07
C GLY A 319 -21.30 -8.60 -7.26
N GLY A 320 -21.46 -9.36 -6.17
CA GLY A 320 -22.76 -9.56 -5.53
C GLY A 320 -23.79 -10.24 -6.45
N ASN A 321 -23.35 -10.70 -7.63
CA ASN A 321 -24.22 -11.17 -8.69
C ASN A 321 -24.50 -12.68 -8.54
N GLY A 322 -25.67 -13.11 -9.01
CA GLY A 322 -26.11 -14.49 -8.89
C GLY A 322 -27.01 -14.74 -7.66
N ALA A 323 -27.71 -15.88 -7.67
CA ALA A 323 -28.71 -16.16 -6.65
C ALA A 323 -28.07 -16.26 -5.24
N GLY A 324 -28.55 -15.43 -4.32
CA GLY A 324 -28.18 -15.48 -2.89
C GLY A 324 -26.97 -14.64 -2.48
N ASN A 325 -26.23 -14.04 -3.43
CA ASN A 325 -25.15 -13.09 -3.14
C ASN A 325 -25.72 -11.70 -2.81
N ILE A 326 -25.06 -10.97 -1.91
CA ILE A 326 -25.46 -9.61 -1.53
C ILE A 326 -24.40 -8.61 -1.99
N ASP A 327 -23.22 -8.63 -1.38
CA ASP A 327 -22.16 -7.66 -1.65
C ASP A 327 -20.77 -8.15 -1.21
N ASN A 328 -19.74 -7.37 -1.60
CA ASN A 328 -18.41 -7.46 -1.04
C ASN A 328 -18.13 -6.20 -0.24
N GLU A 329 -17.24 -6.29 0.75
CA GLU A 329 -17.02 -5.14 1.61
C GLU A 329 -16.21 -4.03 0.91
N ASN A 330 -16.49 -2.80 1.31
CA ASN A 330 -15.73 -1.65 0.88
C ASN A 330 -15.56 -0.64 2.04
N PRO A 331 -14.79 -1.00 3.09
CA PRO A 331 -14.57 -0.12 4.23
C PRO A 331 -13.72 1.08 3.82
N ALA A 332 -13.83 2.19 4.55
CA ALA A 332 -12.82 3.24 4.54
C ALA A 332 -12.12 3.36 5.91
N GLY A 333 -10.94 3.99 5.89
CA GLY A 333 -10.11 4.26 7.06
C GLY A 333 -8.73 3.61 6.96
N ASP A 334 -7.93 3.78 8.00
CA ASP A 334 -6.49 3.46 8.01
C ASP A 334 -6.17 1.95 7.91
N CYS A 335 -7.18 1.09 7.98
CA CYS A 335 -7.02 -0.35 7.76
C CYS A 335 -7.09 -0.74 6.28
N ILE A 336 -7.19 0.24 5.36
CA ILE A 336 -7.44 0.02 3.94
C ILE A 336 -6.29 0.58 3.11
N GLU A 337 -5.73 -0.28 2.26
CA GLU A 337 -4.72 0.07 1.27
C GLU A 337 -5.19 -0.47 -0.09
N ASN A 338 -5.19 0.37 -1.13
CA ASN A 338 -5.69 0.03 -2.46
C ASN A 338 -7.11 -0.60 -2.47
N GLY A 339 -7.96 -0.17 -1.53
CA GLY A 339 -9.33 -0.69 -1.36
C GLY A 339 -9.43 -2.05 -0.66
N ASN A 340 -8.33 -2.63 -0.19
CA ASN A 340 -8.28 -3.91 0.53
C ASN A 340 -7.92 -3.71 2.00
N ARG A 341 -8.40 -4.59 2.88
CA ARG A 341 -7.95 -4.61 4.27
C ARG A 341 -6.51 -5.09 4.35
N THR A 342 -5.72 -4.45 5.18
CA THR A 342 -4.34 -4.88 5.49
C THR A 342 -4.28 -5.66 6.80
N LEU A 343 -3.38 -6.64 6.86
CA LEU A 343 -3.09 -7.47 8.04
C LEU A 343 -1.62 -7.82 8.09
N VAL A 344 -0.99 -7.59 9.24
CA VAL A 344 0.37 -8.07 9.54
C VAL A 344 0.26 -9.27 10.47
N VAL A 345 0.70 -10.43 10.00
CA VAL A 345 0.77 -11.66 10.79
C VAL A 345 2.16 -11.79 11.39
N GLY A 346 2.24 -11.96 12.71
CA GLY A 346 3.48 -12.24 13.44
C GLY A 346 3.60 -13.72 13.83
N GLU A 347 4.48 -14.02 14.78
CA GLU A 347 4.71 -15.39 15.25
C GLU A 347 3.68 -15.86 16.29
N GLU A 348 2.91 -14.94 16.88
CA GLU A 348 1.94 -15.24 17.94
C GLU A 348 0.51 -15.25 17.41
N ALA A 349 -0.31 -16.19 17.90
CA ALA A 349 -1.70 -16.32 17.49
C ALA A 349 -2.47 -15.01 17.70
N MET A 350 -3.28 -14.63 16.72
CA MET A 350 -3.96 -13.33 16.71
C MET A 350 -5.42 -13.45 16.28
N VAL A 351 -6.19 -12.43 16.62
CA VAL A 351 -7.58 -12.26 16.20
C VAL A 351 -7.68 -10.94 15.43
N TYR A 352 -8.15 -11.01 14.19
CA TYR A 352 -8.58 -9.83 13.44
C TYR A 352 -10.10 -9.73 13.59
N GLU A 353 -10.57 -8.71 14.30
CA GLU A 353 -12.01 -8.49 14.54
C GLU A 353 -12.41 -7.09 14.03
N ALA A 354 -13.43 -7.06 13.18
CA ALA A 354 -13.99 -5.82 12.64
C ALA A 354 -15.49 -5.99 12.37
N CYS A 355 -16.21 -4.87 12.29
CA CYS A 355 -17.56 -4.90 11.73
C CYS A 355 -17.48 -4.90 10.20
N TYR A 356 -18.46 -5.51 9.55
CA TYR A 356 -18.57 -5.44 8.09
C TYR A 356 -18.59 -3.97 7.64
N ASN A 357 -17.87 -3.63 6.57
CA ASN A 357 -17.65 -2.25 6.08
C ASN A 357 -16.96 -1.26 7.05
N ASN A 358 -16.36 -1.71 8.15
CA ASN A 358 -15.67 -0.83 9.10
C ASN A 358 -14.28 -1.36 9.49
N CYS A 359 -13.34 -0.46 9.80
CA CYS A 359 -12.04 -0.84 10.34
C CYS A 359 -12.13 -1.43 11.77
N PRO A 360 -11.16 -2.27 12.17
CA PRO A 360 -11.08 -2.74 13.56
C PRO A 360 -11.15 -1.59 14.57
N GLY A 361 -11.87 -1.79 15.67
CA GLY A 361 -12.06 -0.79 16.73
C GLY A 361 -13.13 0.27 16.45
N VAL A 362 -13.68 0.34 15.22
CA VAL A 362 -14.84 1.17 14.91
C VAL A 362 -16.11 0.42 15.30
N ALA A 363 -17.01 1.07 16.05
CA ALA A 363 -18.27 0.48 16.46
C ALA A 363 -19.16 0.14 15.26
N CYS A 364 -19.85 -1.00 15.31
CA CYS A 364 -20.67 -1.45 14.19
C CYS A 364 -21.82 -0.47 13.92
N MET A 365 -21.92 -0.01 12.68
CA MET A 365 -22.99 0.86 12.21
C MET A 365 -23.84 0.10 11.19
N PRO A 366 -25.17 0.24 11.24
CA PRO A 366 -26.03 -0.28 10.18
C PRO A 366 -25.78 0.47 8.88
N ASP A 367 -25.82 -0.28 7.79
CA ASP A 367 -25.83 0.30 6.46
C ASP A 367 -27.07 1.22 6.31
N PRO A 368 -26.93 2.39 5.66
CA PRO A 368 -28.07 3.25 5.44
C PRO A 368 -29.12 2.58 4.53
N ASP A 369 -30.40 2.84 4.81
CA ASP A 369 -31.50 2.33 4.00
C ASP A 369 -31.29 2.60 2.50
N ALA A 370 -31.78 1.70 1.66
CA ALA A 370 -31.73 1.90 0.21
C ALA A 370 -32.54 3.15 -0.16
N ALA A 371 -31.94 4.05 -0.94
CA ALA A 371 -32.55 5.34 -1.26
C ALA A 371 -32.14 5.86 -2.64
N ASP A 372 -33.00 6.69 -3.22
CA ASP A 372 -32.73 7.37 -4.50
C ASP A 372 -31.66 8.44 -4.33
N ILE A 373 -30.58 8.34 -5.11
CA ILE A 373 -29.52 9.36 -5.17
C ILE A 373 -29.48 9.92 -6.58
N THR A 374 -29.53 11.25 -6.68
CA THR A 374 -29.37 11.98 -7.93
C THR A 374 -27.94 12.49 -8.05
N PHE A 375 -27.19 11.91 -8.98
CA PHE A 375 -25.84 12.32 -9.34
C PHE A 375 -25.90 13.32 -10.49
N ARG A 376 -25.08 14.37 -10.43
CA ARG A 376 -25.11 15.48 -11.39
C ARG A 376 -23.70 15.94 -11.72
N VAL A 377 -23.37 15.99 -13.01
CA VAL A 377 -22.07 16.48 -13.50
C VAL A 377 -22.28 17.53 -14.58
N ASN A 378 -21.61 18.65 -14.45
CA ASN A 378 -21.56 19.70 -15.46
C ASN A 378 -20.40 19.42 -16.43
N MET A 379 -20.72 19.37 -17.72
CA MET A 379 -19.79 19.08 -18.80
C MET A 379 -19.42 20.34 -19.62
N ALA A 380 -19.80 21.54 -19.16
CA ALA A 380 -19.65 22.78 -19.93
C ALA A 380 -18.20 23.13 -20.32
N ASP A 381 -17.21 22.65 -19.55
CA ASP A 381 -15.78 22.85 -19.83
C ASP A 381 -15.17 21.71 -20.68
N GLU A 382 -15.96 20.71 -21.06
CA GLU A 382 -15.54 19.53 -21.81
C GLU A 382 -16.20 19.48 -23.20
N GLU A 383 -15.54 18.81 -24.15
CA GLU A 383 -16.22 18.35 -25.37
C GLU A 383 -16.96 17.04 -25.05
N THR A 384 -18.28 17.12 -24.84
CA THR A 384 -19.08 15.94 -24.50
C THR A 384 -19.07 14.90 -25.61
N SER A 385 -18.76 13.65 -25.24
CA SER A 385 -18.70 12.51 -26.15
C SER A 385 -20.05 12.26 -26.81
N LEU A 386 -20.01 11.84 -28.08
CA LEU A 386 -21.21 11.43 -28.82
C LEU A 386 -21.84 10.14 -28.26
N ASP A 387 -21.07 9.37 -27.51
CA ASP A 387 -21.56 8.17 -26.82
C ASP A 387 -22.29 8.52 -25.51
N GLY A 388 -22.23 9.78 -25.06
CA GLY A 388 -22.92 10.29 -23.88
C GLY A 388 -22.06 10.30 -22.62
N VAL A 389 -22.67 10.62 -21.48
CA VAL A 389 -22.02 10.68 -20.16
C VAL A 389 -22.56 9.56 -19.29
N TYR A 390 -21.69 8.87 -18.55
CA TYR A 390 -22.08 7.78 -17.66
C TYR A 390 -21.55 8.00 -16.25
N ILE A 391 -22.16 7.29 -15.30
CA ILE A 391 -21.66 7.11 -13.95
C ILE A 391 -21.34 5.63 -13.72
N ILE A 392 -20.22 5.39 -13.08
CA ILE A 392 -19.76 4.07 -12.67
C ILE A 392 -19.31 4.13 -11.22
N GLY A 393 -19.51 3.07 -10.44
CA GLY A 393 -19.10 3.10 -9.05
C GLY A 393 -19.34 1.79 -8.30
N SER A 394 -19.16 1.84 -6.98
CA SER A 394 -19.36 0.70 -6.09
C SER A 394 -20.83 0.22 -6.06
N PHE A 395 -21.77 1.06 -6.49
CA PHE A 395 -23.20 0.76 -6.51
C PHE A 395 -23.72 0.26 -7.87
N THR A 396 -22.89 0.24 -8.92
CA THR A 396 -23.33 -0.27 -10.22
C THR A 396 -23.35 -1.80 -10.22
N SER A 397 -24.05 -2.40 -11.19
CA SER A 397 -24.15 -3.87 -11.30
C SER A 397 -23.87 -4.34 -12.73
N PRO A 398 -22.71 -4.97 -13.00
CA PRO A 398 -21.58 -5.17 -12.07
C PRO A 398 -20.88 -3.86 -11.65
N ALA A 399 -20.37 -3.82 -10.42
CA ALA A 399 -19.67 -2.67 -9.85
C ALA A 399 -18.36 -2.42 -10.61
N TRP A 400 -18.04 -1.15 -10.90
CA TRP A 400 -16.82 -0.77 -11.63
C TRP A 400 -16.59 -1.50 -12.96
N GLN A 401 -17.66 -2.00 -13.58
CA GLN A 401 -17.63 -2.78 -14.81
C GLN A 401 -18.74 -2.30 -15.76
N SER A 402 -19.20 -3.16 -16.68
CA SER A 402 -20.27 -2.91 -17.66
C SER A 402 -21.64 -2.55 -17.07
N GLY A 403 -21.74 -2.40 -15.75
CA GLY A 403 -22.92 -1.89 -15.04
C GLY A 403 -23.04 -0.37 -15.02
N ALA A 404 -22.14 0.37 -15.69
CA ALA A 404 -22.21 1.83 -15.79
C ALA A 404 -23.59 2.32 -16.28
N VAL A 405 -24.06 3.43 -15.70
CA VAL A 405 -25.41 3.95 -15.94
C VAL A 405 -25.30 5.25 -16.73
N ALA A 406 -26.00 5.35 -17.87
CA ALA A 406 -26.03 6.56 -18.68
C ALA A 406 -26.80 7.68 -17.97
N LEU A 407 -26.26 8.91 -18.00
CA LEU A 407 -26.91 10.12 -17.55
C LEU A 407 -27.71 10.75 -18.69
N SER A 408 -28.57 11.70 -18.34
CA SER A 408 -29.32 12.49 -19.32
C SER A 408 -29.16 13.98 -19.06
N ASP A 409 -29.00 14.73 -20.15
CA ASP A 409 -29.18 16.19 -20.21
C ASP A 409 -30.44 16.46 -21.07
N THR A 410 -31.60 16.55 -20.41
CA THR A 410 -32.88 16.62 -21.13
C THR A 410 -33.30 18.06 -21.45
N ASP A 411 -32.83 19.02 -20.66
CA ASP A 411 -33.08 20.46 -20.80
C ASP A 411 -32.00 21.19 -21.59
N GLY A 412 -30.87 20.55 -21.88
CA GLY A 412 -29.82 21.04 -22.78
C GLY A 412 -28.98 22.14 -22.14
N ASP A 413 -28.73 22.04 -20.83
CA ASP A 413 -27.95 23.01 -20.06
C ASP A 413 -26.52 22.53 -19.76
N ASP A 414 -26.10 21.41 -20.36
CA ASP A 414 -24.83 20.71 -20.14
C ASP A 414 -24.63 20.15 -18.72
N VAL A 415 -25.68 20.14 -17.88
CA VAL A 415 -25.70 19.39 -16.62
C VAL A 415 -26.36 18.03 -16.85
N TRP A 416 -25.54 16.99 -16.80
CA TRP A 416 -25.96 15.61 -16.96
C TRP A 416 -26.37 15.05 -15.60
N GLU A 417 -27.54 14.42 -15.53
CA GLU A 417 -28.05 13.85 -14.29
C GLU A 417 -28.64 12.45 -14.42
N ILE A 418 -28.60 11.71 -13.32
CA ILE A 418 -29.28 10.42 -13.16
C ILE A 418 -29.70 10.21 -11.71
N THR A 419 -30.93 9.72 -11.51
CA THR A 419 -31.39 9.21 -10.22
C THR A 419 -31.37 7.68 -10.25
N THR A 420 -30.69 7.08 -9.28
CA THR A 420 -30.66 5.62 -9.10
C THR A 420 -30.81 5.24 -7.64
N VAL A 421 -31.39 4.06 -7.39
CA VAL A 421 -31.48 3.51 -6.03
C VAL A 421 -30.11 2.98 -5.65
N VAL A 422 -29.54 3.53 -4.60
CA VAL A 422 -28.27 3.06 -4.03
C VAL A 422 -28.57 2.34 -2.72
N SER A 423 -27.85 1.25 -2.45
CA SER A 423 -27.97 0.40 -1.26
C SER A 423 -26.61 -0.15 -0.84
N GLY A 424 -26.52 -0.75 0.35
CA GLY A 424 -25.26 -1.27 0.91
C GLY A 424 -24.51 -0.19 1.70
N ALA A 425 -23.18 -0.25 1.65
CA ALA A 425 -22.28 0.60 2.44
C ALA A 425 -22.69 2.09 2.45
N ALA A 426 -22.45 2.74 3.59
CA ALA A 426 -22.68 4.17 3.73
C ALA A 426 -21.82 5.00 2.77
N GLU A 427 -20.60 4.54 2.51
CA GLU A 427 -19.68 5.21 1.61
C GLU A 427 -19.73 4.61 0.23
N VAL A 428 -19.89 5.49 -0.75
CA VAL A 428 -20.03 5.14 -2.15
C VAL A 428 -18.94 5.85 -2.92
N PHE A 429 -18.19 5.04 -3.66
CA PHE A 429 -17.14 5.52 -4.54
C PHE A 429 -17.65 5.47 -5.97
N TYR A 430 -17.41 6.53 -6.73
CA TYR A 430 -17.91 6.62 -8.09
C TYR A 430 -17.02 7.51 -8.96
N LYS A 431 -17.22 7.37 -10.27
CA LYS A 431 -16.64 8.22 -11.30
C LYS A 431 -17.71 8.61 -12.32
N PHE A 432 -17.58 9.81 -12.87
CA PHE A 432 -18.21 10.18 -14.13
C PHE A 432 -17.30 9.82 -15.31
N THR A 433 -17.90 9.45 -16.44
CA THR A 433 -17.19 9.13 -17.67
C THR A 433 -17.75 9.91 -18.85
N ASN A 434 -16.86 10.49 -19.66
CA ASN A 434 -17.20 11.24 -20.87
C ASN A 434 -17.17 10.30 -22.09
N GLY A 435 -18.12 9.39 -22.13
CA GLY A 435 -18.21 8.27 -23.06
C GLY A 435 -18.66 7.00 -22.34
N ASP A 436 -19.10 5.98 -23.09
CA ASP A 436 -19.35 4.65 -22.55
C ASP A 436 -18.02 4.05 -22.05
N PRO A 437 -17.86 3.72 -20.76
CA PRO A 437 -16.63 3.12 -20.25
C PRO A 437 -16.48 1.64 -20.60
N PHE A 438 -17.49 1.01 -21.22
CA PHE A 438 -17.43 -0.38 -21.67
C PHE A 438 -17.90 -0.55 -23.13
N PRO A 439 -17.33 0.19 -24.10
CA PRO A 439 -17.83 0.19 -25.46
C PRO A 439 -17.65 -1.20 -26.10
N GLY A 440 -18.77 -1.83 -26.46
CA GLY A 440 -18.75 -3.19 -27.00
C GLY A 440 -18.39 -4.29 -25.98
N GLY A 441 -18.40 -3.98 -24.69
CA GLY A 441 -18.17 -4.91 -23.58
C GLY A 441 -16.73 -4.99 -23.07
N GLU A 442 -15.82 -4.18 -23.60
CA GLU A 442 -14.42 -4.07 -23.16
C GLU A 442 -14.21 -2.75 -22.42
N ALA A 443 -13.40 -2.73 -21.36
CA ALA A 443 -13.15 -1.52 -20.57
C ALA A 443 -12.39 -0.45 -21.38
N ASP A 444 -12.82 0.79 -21.29
CA ASP A 444 -12.13 1.97 -21.80
C ASP A 444 -11.88 2.96 -20.66
N TYR A 445 -10.66 2.95 -20.13
CA TYR A 445 -10.26 3.84 -19.04
C TYR A 445 -9.94 5.26 -19.50
N THR A 446 -9.92 5.53 -20.82
CA THR A 446 -9.54 6.85 -21.35
C THR A 446 -10.66 7.88 -21.27
N VAL A 447 -11.89 7.43 -21.01
CA VAL A 447 -13.08 8.27 -20.86
C VAL A 447 -13.43 8.57 -19.40
N GLU A 448 -12.66 8.02 -18.45
CA GLU A 448 -12.89 8.20 -17.02
C GLU A 448 -12.23 9.48 -16.49
N GLU A 449 -12.83 10.08 -15.46
CA GLU A 449 -12.19 11.18 -14.75
C GLU A 449 -10.91 10.71 -14.02
N SER A 450 -9.83 11.49 -14.11
CA SER A 450 -8.59 11.24 -13.35
C SER A 450 -8.76 11.66 -11.89
N GLY A 451 -9.56 12.70 -11.64
CA GLY A 451 -9.69 13.36 -10.35
C GLY A 451 -8.42 14.11 -9.93
N SER A 452 -7.58 14.45 -10.90
CA SER A 452 -6.40 15.31 -10.76
C SER A 452 -6.34 16.27 -11.94
N VAL A 453 -6.16 17.56 -11.65
CA VAL A 453 -5.98 18.62 -12.64
C VAL A 453 -4.83 19.54 -12.23
N MET A 454 -4.09 20.03 -13.23
CA MET A 454 -3.07 21.05 -12.99
C MET A 454 -3.74 22.41 -12.77
N GLY A 455 -3.62 22.95 -11.57
CA GLY A 455 -4.10 24.27 -11.21
C GLY A 455 -3.42 25.40 -11.99
N ALA A 456 -4.03 26.58 -11.97
CA ALA A 456 -3.55 27.76 -12.68
C ALA A 456 -2.16 28.26 -12.20
N ASP A 457 -1.73 27.84 -11.02
CA ASP A 457 -0.43 28.10 -10.41
C ASP A 457 0.60 26.99 -10.64
N SER A 458 0.29 26.00 -11.49
CA SER A 458 1.10 24.80 -11.73
C SER A 458 1.17 23.86 -10.52
N VAL A 459 0.26 23.99 -9.55
CA VAL A 459 0.09 23.03 -8.46
C VAL A 459 -0.99 22.03 -8.86
N GLU A 460 -0.71 20.74 -8.70
CA GLU A 460 -1.70 19.69 -8.90
C GLU A 460 -2.79 19.79 -7.84
N VAL A 461 -4.04 19.82 -8.28
CA VAL A 461 -5.23 19.82 -7.43
C VAL A 461 -5.93 18.48 -7.65
N THR A 462 -6.12 17.74 -6.57
CA THR A 462 -6.71 16.41 -6.58
C THR A 462 -8.03 16.38 -5.83
N PHE A 463 -8.90 15.40 -6.12
CA PHE A 463 -10.14 15.20 -5.37
C PHE A 463 -9.94 15.02 -3.86
N GLU A 464 -8.83 14.41 -3.47
CA GLU A 464 -8.45 14.28 -2.07
C GLU A 464 -8.14 15.65 -1.46
N SER A 465 -7.32 16.47 -2.14
CA SER A 465 -6.96 17.81 -1.68
C SER A 465 -8.17 18.76 -1.59
N GLU A 466 -9.17 18.54 -2.46
CA GLU A 466 -10.43 19.30 -2.49
C GLU A 466 -11.52 18.70 -1.57
N GLY A 467 -11.30 17.48 -1.06
CA GLY A 467 -12.18 16.81 -0.12
C GLY A 467 -13.44 16.19 -0.71
N CYS A 468 -13.47 15.87 -2.01
CA CYS A 468 -14.59 15.16 -2.64
C CYS A 468 -14.24 13.75 -3.13
N GLY A 469 -13.04 13.25 -2.88
CA GLY A 469 -12.63 11.92 -3.30
C GLY A 469 -11.41 11.38 -2.55
N VAL A 470 -10.99 10.18 -2.95
CA VAL A 470 -9.85 9.45 -2.38
C VAL A 470 -9.02 8.81 -3.49
N PRO A 471 -7.73 8.51 -3.26
CA PRO A 471 -6.92 7.72 -4.19
C PRO A 471 -7.56 6.36 -4.47
N ASN A 472 -7.47 5.89 -5.71
CA ASN A 472 -8.01 4.60 -6.13
C ASN A 472 -6.98 3.45 -6.14
N GLY A 473 -5.73 3.72 -5.77
CA GLY A 473 -4.62 2.75 -5.79
C GLY A 473 -3.97 2.51 -7.16
N PHE A 474 -4.41 3.22 -8.20
CA PHE A 474 -3.89 3.10 -9.58
C PHE A 474 -3.41 4.44 -10.15
N GLY A 475 -3.04 5.39 -9.29
CA GLY A 475 -2.57 6.72 -9.71
C GLY A 475 -3.67 7.69 -10.12
N ALA A 476 -4.93 7.44 -9.75
CA ALA A 476 -6.07 8.33 -9.96
C ALA A 476 -6.97 8.38 -8.72
N PHE A 477 -8.08 9.12 -8.80
CA PHE A 477 -8.99 9.33 -7.67
C PHE A 477 -10.42 8.90 -7.98
N ASN A 478 -11.12 8.38 -6.98
CA ASN A 478 -12.56 8.15 -7.01
C ASN A 478 -13.27 9.25 -6.24
N ARG A 479 -14.44 9.70 -6.71
CA ARG A 479 -15.32 10.54 -5.88
C ARG A 479 -15.86 9.73 -4.72
N LEU A 480 -16.02 10.36 -3.56
CA LEU A 480 -16.54 9.76 -2.34
C LEU A 480 -17.81 10.49 -1.92
N HIS A 481 -18.87 9.72 -1.69
CA HIS A 481 -20.12 10.22 -1.10
C HIS A 481 -20.56 9.34 0.07
N THR A 482 -20.91 9.95 1.21
CA THR A 482 -21.50 9.26 2.36
C THR A 482 -23.01 9.46 2.35
N ARG A 483 -23.74 8.36 2.16
CA ARG A 483 -25.20 8.30 2.07
C ARG A 483 -25.85 8.45 3.44
N SER A 484 -26.97 9.17 3.49
CA SER A 484 -27.83 9.34 4.66
C SER A 484 -28.85 8.22 4.86
N GLY A 485 -29.14 7.45 3.81
CA GLY A 485 -30.24 6.47 3.78
C GLY A 485 -31.61 7.08 3.43
N ALA A 486 -31.65 8.38 3.13
CA ALA A 486 -32.81 9.06 2.57
C ALA A 486 -32.54 9.47 1.11
N SER A 487 -33.58 9.90 0.38
CA SER A 487 -33.39 10.39 -0.99
C SER A 487 -32.53 11.65 -0.99
N GLU A 488 -31.53 11.69 -1.87
CA GLU A 488 -30.54 12.76 -1.95
C GLU A 488 -30.41 13.28 -3.37
N ILE A 489 -30.15 14.58 -3.48
CA ILE A 489 -29.76 15.23 -4.74
C ILE A 489 -28.38 15.83 -4.45
N LEU A 490 -27.34 15.26 -5.05
CA LEU A 490 -25.97 15.71 -4.83
C LEU A 490 -25.71 17.03 -5.55
N ASP A 491 -24.79 17.83 -5.03
CA ASP A 491 -24.39 19.08 -5.67
C ASP A 491 -23.87 18.86 -7.09
N ILE A 492 -24.02 19.87 -7.94
CA ILE A 492 -23.46 19.85 -9.29
C ILE A 492 -21.95 20.02 -9.17
N VAL A 493 -21.21 19.14 -9.84
CA VAL A 493 -19.75 19.15 -9.92
C VAL A 493 -19.32 19.21 -11.38
N CYS A 494 -18.24 19.92 -11.68
CA CYS A 494 -17.64 19.91 -13.00
C CYS A 494 -16.89 18.57 -13.20
N TYR A 495 -16.82 18.12 -14.44
CA TYR A 495 -15.98 16.97 -14.79
C TYR A 495 -14.53 17.20 -14.31
N ASN A 496 -13.91 16.20 -13.68
CA ASN A 496 -12.57 16.32 -13.06
C ASN A 496 -12.40 17.40 -11.96
N SER A 497 -13.48 17.99 -11.42
CA SER A 497 -13.41 18.91 -10.27
C SER A 497 -14.43 18.59 -9.17
N CYS A 498 -14.16 19.02 -7.94
CA CYS A 498 -15.11 18.97 -6.84
C CYS A 498 -16.14 20.12 -6.83
N SER A 499 -16.04 21.07 -7.77
CA SER A 499 -16.93 22.24 -7.87
C SER A 499 -17.54 22.38 -9.25
N ASP A 500 -18.68 23.07 -9.37
CA ASP A 500 -19.38 23.33 -10.63
C ASP A 500 -18.55 24.18 -11.62
N CYS A 501 -18.74 23.97 -12.93
CA CYS A 501 -17.98 24.67 -13.97
C CYS A 501 -18.31 26.17 -13.95
N GLY A 502 -17.28 27.03 -14.00
CA GLY A 502 -17.44 28.48 -14.19
C GLY A 502 -17.98 29.29 -12.99
N ALA A 503 -17.97 28.76 -11.77
CA ALA A 503 -18.41 29.48 -10.57
C ALA A 503 -17.37 30.47 -9.98
N ASP A 504 -16.78 31.34 -10.81
CA ASP A 504 -16.16 32.58 -10.34
C ASP A 504 -17.23 33.69 -10.22
N GLY A 505 -18.13 33.55 -9.24
CA GLY A 505 -18.94 34.66 -8.71
C GLY A 505 -20.48 34.51 -8.74
N ILE A 506 -21.06 34.19 -7.57
CA ILE A 506 -22.33 34.75 -7.03
C ILE A 506 -23.52 34.79 -8.04
N ASN A 507 -24.51 33.89 -8.04
CA ASN A 507 -25.46 33.62 -6.95
C ASN A 507 -26.44 32.44 -7.26
N THR A 508 -26.49 31.47 -6.34
CA THR A 508 -27.65 30.80 -5.68
C THR A 508 -28.96 30.53 -6.44
N VAL A 509 -29.43 29.27 -6.38
CA VAL A 509 -30.36 28.70 -5.36
C VAL A 509 -30.10 27.17 -5.30
N THR A 510 -29.38 26.57 -4.36
CA THR A 510 -29.55 26.49 -2.89
C THR A 510 -28.19 26.48 -2.17
N GLY A 511 -27.65 27.66 -1.87
CA GLY A 511 -26.28 27.82 -1.39
C GLY A 511 -26.16 27.96 0.13
N VAL A 512 -26.15 26.85 0.86
CA VAL A 512 -25.60 26.77 2.21
C VAL A 512 -24.88 25.43 2.31
N ASP A 513 -23.58 25.44 2.50
CA ASP A 513 -22.74 24.27 2.77
C ASP A 513 -22.04 24.45 4.12
N ILE A 514 -21.80 23.33 4.79
CA ILE A 514 -21.14 23.21 6.08
C ILE A 514 -19.90 22.33 5.90
N LYS A 515 -18.71 22.89 6.15
CA LYS A 515 -17.45 22.15 6.24
C LYS A 515 -17.10 21.91 7.71
N ILE A 516 -16.57 20.73 8.01
CA ILE A 516 -16.19 20.31 9.36
C ILE A 516 -14.74 19.86 9.32
N PHE A 517 -13.87 20.55 10.07
CA PHE A 517 -12.45 20.19 10.15
C PHE A 517 -11.80 20.60 11.48
N PRO A 518 -10.81 19.84 11.98
CA PRO A 518 -10.41 18.53 11.50
C PRO A 518 -11.53 17.50 11.73
N ASN A 519 -11.58 16.45 10.91
CA ASN A 519 -12.48 15.33 11.07
C ASN A 519 -11.74 14.07 10.59
N PRO A 520 -11.21 13.22 11.48
CA PRO A 520 -11.48 13.16 12.93
C PRO A 520 -10.96 14.33 13.79
N ALA A 521 -11.56 14.57 14.94
CA ALA A 521 -11.26 15.68 15.86
C ALA A 521 -10.96 15.20 17.29
N ASP A 522 -9.83 15.63 17.88
CA ASP A 522 -9.48 15.26 19.26
C ASP A 522 -10.00 16.27 20.31
N ASN A 523 -9.78 17.57 20.05
CA ASN A 523 -9.99 18.62 21.06
C ASN A 523 -11.06 19.63 20.62
N ASN A 524 -11.05 19.98 19.34
CA ASN A 524 -11.96 20.94 18.78
C ASN A 524 -12.29 20.58 17.34
N VAL A 525 -13.45 21.05 16.91
CA VAL A 525 -13.92 20.93 15.54
C VAL A 525 -14.42 22.28 15.07
N MET A 526 -13.97 22.70 13.90
CA MET A 526 -14.41 23.92 13.25
C MET A 526 -15.54 23.60 12.30
N VAL A 527 -16.68 24.25 12.51
CA VAL A 527 -17.83 24.23 11.60
C VAL A 527 -17.80 25.53 10.81
N SER A 528 -17.53 25.44 9.51
CA SER A 528 -17.48 26.58 8.59
C SER A 528 -18.71 26.57 7.70
N VAL A 529 -19.44 27.68 7.62
CA VAL A 529 -20.53 27.88 6.67
C VAL A 529 -20.09 28.83 5.55
N ASN A 530 -20.42 28.46 4.31
CA ASN A 530 -20.05 29.24 3.13
C ASN A 530 -20.85 30.54 2.96
N ASN A 531 -22.00 30.67 3.64
CA ASN A 531 -22.90 31.83 3.57
C ASN A 531 -23.37 32.30 4.95
N GLN A 532 -23.75 33.58 5.06
CA GLN A 532 -24.37 34.10 6.28
C GLN A 532 -25.81 33.61 6.41
N LEU A 533 -26.15 33.07 7.58
CA LEU A 533 -27.48 32.60 7.92
C LEU A 533 -28.09 33.53 8.97
N ASN A 534 -29.28 34.08 8.67
CA ASN A 534 -30.00 35.00 9.55
C ASN A 534 -30.47 34.36 10.86
N SER A 535 -30.54 33.03 10.94
CA SER A 535 -30.77 32.26 12.16
C SER A 535 -30.49 30.78 11.84
N ALA A 536 -29.62 30.13 12.61
CA ALA A 536 -29.30 28.71 12.44
C ALA A 536 -28.98 28.05 13.79
N ASP A 537 -29.56 26.88 13.99
CA ASP A 537 -29.27 26.01 15.14
C ASP A 537 -28.26 24.95 14.70
N ILE A 538 -27.17 24.80 15.43
CA ILE A 538 -26.21 23.69 15.26
C ILE A 538 -26.43 22.73 16.41
N THR A 539 -26.85 21.51 16.12
CA THR A 539 -26.94 20.41 17.09
C THR A 539 -25.91 19.35 16.77
N ILE A 540 -25.28 18.80 17.80
CA ILE A 540 -24.48 17.58 17.68
C ILE A 540 -25.21 16.50 18.47
N THR A 541 -25.51 15.39 17.80
CA THR A 541 -26.11 14.20 18.39
C THR A 541 -25.12 13.05 18.42
N ASP A 542 -25.12 12.28 19.51
CA ASP A 542 -24.43 11.00 19.54
C ASP A 542 -25.14 9.95 18.69
N SER A 543 -24.52 8.78 18.53
CA SER A 543 -25.06 7.63 17.78
C SER A 543 -26.40 7.09 18.31
N GLY A 544 -26.79 7.45 19.54
CA GLY A 544 -28.11 7.13 20.10
C GLY A 544 -29.18 8.18 19.79
N GLY A 545 -28.85 9.21 19.00
CA GLY A 545 -29.73 10.34 18.69
C GLY A 545 -29.90 11.33 19.83
N ARG A 546 -29.12 11.21 20.92
CA ARG A 546 -29.17 12.16 22.04
C ARG A 546 -28.33 13.38 21.68
N ILE A 547 -28.91 14.57 21.83
CA ILE A 547 -28.20 15.84 21.65
C ILE A 547 -27.13 15.96 22.74
N VAL A 548 -25.87 15.96 22.33
CA VAL A 548 -24.70 16.17 23.20
C VAL A 548 -24.23 17.62 23.21
N TYR A 549 -24.57 18.38 22.17
CA TYR A 549 -24.25 19.79 22.05
C TYR A 549 -25.29 20.54 21.23
N GLU A 550 -25.60 21.78 21.61
CA GLU A 550 -26.54 22.64 20.89
C GLU A 550 -26.09 24.10 20.98
N ILE A 551 -26.01 24.77 19.84
CA ILE A 551 -25.94 26.23 19.74
C ILE A 551 -27.19 26.69 19.01
N LYS A 552 -27.85 27.69 19.57
CA LYS A 552 -28.89 28.46 18.87
C LYS A 552 -28.31 29.79 18.50
N ASP A 553 -27.94 29.96 17.23
CA ASP A 553 -27.36 31.20 16.75
C ASP A 553 -28.39 31.99 15.97
N SER A 554 -28.50 33.26 16.33
CA SER A 554 -29.41 34.21 15.70
C SER A 554 -28.76 34.98 14.56
N ASN A 555 -27.47 34.78 14.25
CA ASN A 555 -26.81 35.20 13.01
C ASN A 555 -25.49 34.40 12.83
N LEU A 556 -25.52 33.26 12.15
CA LEU A 556 -24.33 32.46 11.90
C LEU A 556 -23.58 33.00 10.67
N SER A 557 -22.33 33.44 10.84
CA SER A 557 -21.49 33.88 9.73
C SER A 557 -20.04 33.41 9.84
N GLY A 558 -19.57 32.64 8.85
CA GLY A 558 -18.19 32.17 8.78
C GLY A 558 -17.97 30.88 9.56
N GLN A 559 -17.19 30.92 10.64
CA GLN A 559 -16.71 29.73 11.36
C GLN A 559 -17.11 29.73 12.82
N VAL A 560 -17.51 28.56 13.32
CA VAL A 560 -17.76 28.29 14.74
C VAL A 560 -16.82 27.18 15.18
N ASN A 561 -16.09 27.44 16.27
CA ASN A 561 -15.24 26.44 16.88
C ASN A 561 -15.99 25.77 18.04
N ILE A 562 -16.12 24.45 17.98
CA ILE A 562 -16.81 23.64 18.97
C ILE A 562 -15.75 22.81 19.70
N ASN A 563 -15.71 22.91 21.03
CA ASN A 563 -14.86 22.05 21.85
C ASN A 563 -15.54 20.67 21.98
N VAL A 564 -14.79 19.62 21.64
CA VAL A 564 -15.25 18.22 21.67
C VAL A 564 -14.44 17.37 22.65
N SER A 565 -13.55 17.96 23.46
CA SER A 565 -12.65 17.19 24.35
C SER A 565 -13.37 16.40 25.44
N ASP A 566 -14.62 16.77 25.75
CA ASP A 566 -15.46 16.08 26.72
C ASP A 566 -16.39 15.03 26.06
N PHE A 567 -16.34 14.89 24.73
CA PHE A 567 -17.14 13.91 24.02
C PHE A 567 -16.43 12.56 24.13
N SER A 568 -17.20 11.48 24.27
CA SER A 568 -16.60 10.15 24.21
C SER A 568 -16.12 9.87 22.78
N PRO A 569 -14.98 9.18 22.58
CA PRO A 569 -14.54 8.80 21.24
C PRO A 569 -15.66 8.04 20.52
N GLY A 570 -15.89 8.37 19.25
CA GLY A 570 -16.98 7.83 18.46
C GLY A 570 -17.52 8.79 17.41
N ILE A 571 -18.57 8.35 16.72
CA ILE A 571 -19.19 9.09 15.63
C ILE A 571 -20.40 9.88 16.15
N TYR A 572 -20.42 11.14 15.75
CA TYR A 572 -21.45 12.11 16.03
C TYR A 572 -22.03 12.64 14.72
N GLN A 573 -23.25 13.13 14.80
CA GLN A 573 -23.91 13.80 13.69
C GLN A 573 -24.03 15.29 14.03
N ILE A 574 -23.40 16.15 13.23
CA ILE A 574 -23.66 17.60 13.27
C ILE A 574 -24.82 17.90 12.34
N THR A 575 -25.87 18.49 12.89
CA THR A 575 -27.02 18.98 12.13
C THR A 575 -27.07 20.49 12.23
N LEU A 576 -27.17 21.16 11.09
CA LEU A 576 -27.44 22.59 10.99
C LEU A 576 -28.87 22.78 10.50
N LEU A 577 -29.69 23.49 11.27
CA LEU A 577 -31.08 23.80 10.93
C LEU A 577 -31.28 25.32 10.87
N SER A 578 -31.52 25.86 9.67
CA SER A 578 -31.79 27.30 9.46
C SER A 578 -33.28 27.63 9.65
N SER A 579 -33.59 28.90 9.98
CA SER A 579 -34.96 29.42 10.03
C SER A 579 -35.71 29.31 8.70
N ASP A 580 -34.98 29.15 7.60
CA ASP A 580 -35.53 28.99 6.25
C ASP A 580 -35.82 27.51 5.90
N ASN A 581 -35.86 26.62 6.92
CA ASN A 581 -36.04 25.17 6.83
C ASN A 581 -34.92 24.43 6.06
N LEU A 582 -33.74 25.02 5.91
CA LEU A 582 -32.55 24.29 5.43
C LEU A 582 -32.04 23.39 6.56
N SER A 583 -31.88 22.10 6.26
CA SER A 583 -31.32 21.11 7.17
C SER A 583 -30.11 20.47 6.50
N LEU A 584 -28.93 20.62 7.10
CA LEU A 584 -27.69 20.02 6.62
C LEU A 584 -27.16 19.08 7.69
N VAL A 585 -26.70 17.92 7.27
CA VAL A 585 -26.22 16.87 8.16
C VAL A 585 -24.83 16.47 7.72
N LYS A 586 -23.89 16.40 8.66
CA LYS A 586 -22.52 15.94 8.42
C LYS A 586 -22.04 15.05 9.56
N ARG A 587 -21.19 14.09 9.23
CA ARG A 587 -20.55 13.18 10.19
C ARG A 587 -19.35 13.86 10.85
N LEU A 588 -19.24 13.75 12.17
CA LEU A 588 -18.07 14.13 12.97
C LEU A 588 -17.54 12.88 13.68
N VAL A 589 -16.25 12.61 13.54
CA VAL A 589 -15.54 11.57 14.27
C VAL A 589 -14.75 12.24 15.40
N VAL A 590 -14.93 11.81 16.65
CA VAL A 590 -14.13 12.26 17.80
C VAL A 590 -13.24 11.10 18.26
N GLN A 591 -11.96 11.37 18.56
CA GLN A 591 -10.96 10.37 18.98
C GLN A 591 -10.51 10.54 20.43
#